data_AF-A0A2H1VQR5-F1
#
_entry.id   AF-A0A2H1VQR5-F1
#
_cell.length_a   1.000
_cell.length_b   1.000
_cell.length_c   1.000
_cell.angle_alpha   90.00
_cell.angle_beta   90.00
_cell.angle_gamma   90.00
#
_symmetry.space_group_name_H-M   'P 1'
#
loop_
_entity.id
_entity.type
_entity.pdbx_description
1 polymer ?
#
loop_
_entity_poly.entity_id
_entity_poly.type
_entity_poly.pdbx_seq_one_letter_code
_entity_poly.pdbx_strand_id
1 'polypeptide(L)'
;VRRLGLGIGGGPRPTFDLTDPYCNNVTYDYVPMHDPHLAHHFAQKPARNRMKQLGFCTKDGRAVCSLKEFNQYRKYLYNQFMDRIHMEMKKLDERAKDDLTLKRVEADVARRLQVFTKAEKAREHLEKVSREHADEWAEKKRAYVRVHRPASYATHATDISLSCIETHITTSTNPHRTDRIISNAAY
;
A
#
# COMPACT_ATOMS: atom_id res chain seq x y z
N VAL A 1 -23.57 18.33 4.79
CA VAL A 1 -22.26 18.57 5.44
C VAL A 1 -21.51 17.25 5.53
N ARG A 2 -20.55 17.02 4.63
CA ARG A 2 -19.72 15.80 4.61
C ARG A 2 -18.65 15.95 5.70
N ARG A 3 -18.67 15.11 6.75
CA ARG A 3 -17.59 15.12 7.74
C ARG A 3 -16.36 14.39 7.19
N LEU A 4 -15.46 15.18 6.63
CA LEU A 4 -14.05 14.86 6.48
C LEU A 4 -13.40 14.84 7.87
N GLY A 5 -12.57 13.81 8.14
CA GLY A 5 -11.50 13.89 9.13
C GLY A 5 -11.88 13.59 10.58
N LEU A 6 -11.84 12.31 10.95
CA LEU A 6 -11.25 11.91 12.23
C LEU A 6 -9.95 11.18 11.90
N GLY A 7 -8.88 11.96 11.91
CA GLY A 7 -7.54 11.53 11.56
C GLY A 7 -7.09 10.27 12.31
N ILE A 8 -6.28 9.50 11.61
CA ILE A 8 -5.40 8.48 12.15
C ILE A 8 -4.28 9.23 12.90
N GLY A 9 -4.61 9.83 14.04
CA GLY A 9 -3.68 10.51 14.94
C GLY A 9 -3.64 9.76 16.27
N GLY A 10 -2.44 9.42 16.74
CA GLY A 10 -2.18 8.65 17.97
C GLY A 10 -2.48 9.37 19.28
N GLY A 11 -3.57 10.14 19.35
CA GLY A 11 -4.10 10.68 20.60
C GLY A 11 -5.05 9.68 21.28
N PRO A 12 -5.26 9.77 22.60
CA PRO A 12 -6.28 8.99 23.29
C PRO A 12 -7.64 9.36 22.69
N ARG A 13 -8.22 8.41 21.95
CA ARG A 13 -9.59 8.56 21.45
C ARG A 13 -10.51 8.48 22.65
N PRO A 14 -11.45 9.42 22.85
CA PRO A 14 -12.50 9.23 23.84
C PRO A 14 -13.22 7.93 23.47
N THR A 15 -13.14 6.92 24.34
CA THR A 15 -13.74 5.60 24.17
C THR A 15 -15.24 5.64 24.44
N PHE A 16 -15.90 6.73 24.06
CA PHE A 16 -17.34 6.83 24.18
C PHE A 16 -17.94 5.93 23.10
N ASP A 17 -18.58 4.86 23.55
CA ASP A 17 -19.23 3.90 22.69
C ASP A 17 -20.53 4.53 22.12
N LEU A 18 -20.49 4.90 20.84
CA LEU A 18 -21.63 5.44 20.11
C LEU A 18 -22.49 4.35 19.45
N THR A 19 -22.23 3.07 19.75
CA THR A 19 -22.94 1.95 19.12
C THR A 19 -24.39 1.84 19.61
N ASP A 20 -24.69 2.35 20.81
CA ASP A 20 -26.04 2.39 21.39
C ASP A 20 -26.45 3.82 21.82
N PRO A 21 -26.71 4.73 20.86
CA PRO A 21 -27.02 6.14 21.15
C PRO A 21 -28.34 6.33 21.90
N TYR A 22 -29.22 5.33 21.90
CA TYR A 22 -30.52 5.35 22.57
C TYR A 22 -30.56 4.49 23.84
N CYS A 23 -29.44 3.90 24.26
CA CYS A 23 -29.33 3.06 25.46
C CYS A 23 -30.34 1.90 25.51
N ASN A 24 -30.57 1.23 24.37
CA ASN A 24 -31.49 0.11 24.27
C ASN A 24 -30.98 -1.15 25.01
N ASN A 25 -29.67 -1.27 25.23
CA ASN A 25 -29.06 -2.41 25.90
C ASN A 25 -29.20 -2.36 27.42
N VAL A 26 -29.10 -1.17 28.02
CA VAL A 26 -29.23 -0.93 29.45
C VAL A 26 -29.91 0.42 29.68
N THR A 27 -31.02 0.41 30.41
CA THR A 27 -31.64 1.64 30.92
C THR A 27 -30.77 2.22 32.03
N TYR A 28 -30.27 3.45 31.85
CA TYR A 28 -29.46 4.15 32.84
C TYR A 28 -30.32 5.02 33.74
N ASP A 29 -31.15 4.40 34.57
CA ASP A 29 -31.68 5.12 35.72
C ASP A 29 -30.50 5.34 36.68
N TYR A 30 -30.15 6.60 36.92
CA TYR A 30 -28.99 6.93 37.74
C TYR A 30 -29.23 6.48 39.18
N VAL A 31 -28.44 5.51 39.62
CA VAL A 31 -28.42 5.03 41.01
C VAL A 31 -27.16 5.57 41.68
N PRO A 32 -27.27 6.56 42.59
CA PRO A 32 -26.11 7.18 43.24
C PRO A 32 -25.19 6.20 43.95
N MET A 33 -25.73 5.08 44.43
CA MET A 33 -24.97 4.05 45.14
C MET A 33 -24.02 3.24 44.23
N HIS A 34 -24.24 3.28 42.92
CA HIS A 34 -23.35 2.66 41.92
C HIS A 34 -22.32 3.64 41.35
N ASP A 35 -22.41 4.93 41.73
CA ASP A 35 -21.46 5.94 41.28
C ASP A 35 -20.09 5.73 41.95
N PRO A 36 -19.02 5.48 41.16
CA PRO A 36 -17.68 5.33 41.70
C PRO A 36 -17.19 6.55 42.50
N HIS A 37 -17.63 7.75 42.15
CA HIS A 37 -17.24 8.98 42.83
C HIS A 37 -17.95 9.16 44.19
N LEU A 38 -19.12 8.53 44.36
CA LEU A 38 -19.83 8.50 45.63
C LEU A 38 -19.49 7.27 46.48
N ALA A 39 -18.65 6.36 45.97
CA ALA A 39 -18.28 5.14 46.67
C ALA A 39 -17.72 5.42 48.08
N HIS A 40 -16.91 6.47 48.24
CA HIS A 40 -16.36 6.84 49.56
C HIS A 40 -17.45 7.26 50.55
N HIS A 41 -18.44 8.03 50.09
CA HIS A 41 -19.58 8.45 50.92
C HIS A 41 -20.39 7.24 51.38
N PHE A 42 -20.73 6.33 50.46
CA PHE A 42 -21.52 5.14 50.77
C PHE A 42 -20.74 4.03 51.51
N ALA A 43 -19.40 4.07 51.47
CA ALA A 43 -18.55 3.16 52.24
C ALA A 43 -18.58 3.46 53.75
N GLN A 44 -18.92 4.69 54.15
CA GLN A 44 -19.02 5.06 55.55
C GLN A 44 -20.11 4.24 56.27
N LYS A 45 -19.79 3.72 57.45
CA LYS A 45 -20.68 2.88 58.26
C LYS A 45 -22.09 3.48 58.48
N PRO A 46 -22.27 4.78 58.81
CA PRO A 46 -23.61 5.36 58.96
C PRO A 46 -24.40 5.39 57.64
N ALA A 47 -23.76 5.76 56.52
CA ALA A 47 -24.41 5.76 55.21
C ALA A 47 -24.83 4.34 54.80
N ARG A 48 -23.93 3.36 54.96
CA ARG A 48 -24.20 1.96 54.65
C ARG A 48 -25.33 1.37 55.51
N ASN A 49 -25.37 1.68 56.80
CA ASN A 49 -26.43 1.23 57.69
C ASN A 49 -27.79 1.81 57.27
N ARG A 50 -27.81 3.10 56.89
CA ARG A 50 -29.00 3.76 56.35
C ARG A 50 -29.46 3.11 55.05
N MET A 51 -28.55 2.79 54.13
CA MET A 51 -28.90 2.11 52.87
C MET A 51 -29.48 0.71 53.10
N LYS A 52 -29.00 -0.02 54.11
CA LYS A 52 -29.58 -1.32 54.51
C LYS A 52 -30.99 -1.16 55.11
N GLN A 53 -31.20 -0.13 55.93
CA GLN A 53 -32.53 0.16 56.51
C GLN A 53 -33.56 0.57 55.46
N LEU A 54 -33.13 1.34 54.46
CA LEU A 54 -33.98 1.82 53.36
C LEU A 54 -34.20 0.75 52.27
N GLY A 55 -33.54 -0.41 52.34
CA GLY A 55 -33.74 -1.51 51.40
C GLY A 55 -32.99 -1.39 50.07
N PHE A 56 -32.07 -0.44 49.93
CA PHE A 56 -31.22 -0.31 48.73
C PHE A 56 -30.17 -1.44 48.65
N CYS A 57 -29.75 -1.96 49.81
CA CYS A 57 -28.86 -3.13 49.90
C CYS A 57 -29.51 -4.24 50.72
N THR A 58 -29.15 -5.49 50.41
CA THR A 58 -29.50 -6.63 51.26
C THR A 58 -28.82 -6.53 52.63
N LYS A 59 -29.25 -7.35 53.59
CA LYS A 59 -28.65 -7.42 54.94
C LYS A 59 -27.15 -7.72 54.89
N ASP A 60 -26.74 -8.54 53.90
CA ASP A 60 -25.35 -8.91 53.61
C ASP A 60 -24.56 -7.78 52.93
N GLY A 61 -25.23 -6.69 52.52
CA GLY A 61 -24.62 -5.59 51.78
C GLY A 61 -24.50 -5.83 50.28
N ARG A 62 -25.24 -6.79 49.71
CA ARG A 62 -25.31 -7.02 48.26
C ARG A 62 -26.31 -6.05 47.61
N ALA A 63 -26.07 -5.73 46.34
CA ALA A 63 -26.99 -4.91 45.56
C ALA A 63 -28.36 -5.61 45.42
N VAL A 64 -29.44 -4.82 45.52
CA VAL A 64 -30.80 -5.27 45.25
C VAL A 64 -31.13 -4.90 43.81
N CYS A 65 -31.68 -5.84 43.05
CA CYS A 65 -32.18 -5.59 41.70
C CYS A 65 -33.40 -6.47 41.41
N SER A 66 -34.23 -6.03 40.47
CA SER A 66 -35.35 -6.78 39.92
C SER A 66 -34.87 -7.82 38.89
N LEU A 67 -35.71 -8.83 38.62
CA LEU A 67 -35.42 -9.83 37.58
C LEU A 67 -35.23 -9.18 36.19
N LYS A 68 -35.93 -8.08 35.92
CA LYS A 68 -35.81 -7.32 34.67
C LYS A 68 -34.40 -6.71 34.54
N GLU A 69 -33.94 -6.02 35.58
CA GLU A 69 -32.60 -5.41 35.60
C GLU A 69 -31.50 -6.47 35.50
N PHE A 70 -31.66 -7.60 36.18
CA PHE A 70 -30.71 -8.71 36.10
C PHE A 70 -30.61 -9.28 34.68
N ASN A 71 -31.75 -9.50 34.02
CA ASN A 71 -31.78 -10.00 32.65
C ASN A 71 -31.22 -8.98 31.64
N GLN A 72 -31.52 -7.69 31.82
CA GLN A 72 -30.92 -6.60 31.03
C GLN A 72 -29.40 -6.61 31.18
N TYR A 73 -28.88 -6.69 32.41
CA TYR A 73 -27.45 -6.73 32.66
C TYR A 73 -26.77 -7.96 32.04
N ARG A 74 -27.38 -9.14 32.16
CA ARG A 74 -26.86 -10.36 31.52
C ARG A 74 -26.81 -10.25 30.00
N LYS A 75 -27.85 -9.67 29.39
CA LYS A 75 -27.90 -9.41 27.95
C LYS A 75 -26.80 -8.45 27.53
N TYR A 76 -26.60 -7.36 28.28
CA TYR A 76 -25.54 -6.40 28.03
C TYR A 76 -24.15 -7.05 28.06
N LEU A 77 -23.84 -7.85 29.08
CA LEU A 77 -22.55 -8.55 29.18
C LEU A 77 -22.34 -9.49 27.99
N TYR A 78 -23.39 -10.20 27.56
CA TYR A 78 -23.32 -11.06 26.39
C TYR A 78 -23.06 -10.26 25.11
N ASN A 79 -23.78 -9.16 24.91
CA ASN A 79 -23.61 -8.29 23.75
C ASN A 79 -22.19 -7.73 23.68
N GLN A 80 -21.67 -7.18 24.78
CA GLN A 80 -20.28 -6.69 24.87
C GLN A 80 -19.25 -7.78 24.51
N PHE A 81 -19.47 -9.01 24.99
CA PHE A 81 -18.62 -10.13 24.65
C PHE A 81 -18.70 -10.50 23.15
N MET A 82 -19.92 -10.57 22.61
CA MET A 82 -20.14 -10.88 21.20
C MET A 82 -19.60 -9.79 20.28
N ASP A 83 -19.74 -8.51 20.65
CA ASP A 83 -19.20 -7.38 19.91
C ASP A 83 -17.68 -7.49 19.80
N ARG A 84 -17.00 -7.82 20.91
CA ARG A 84 -15.56 -8.08 20.90
C ARG A 84 -15.20 -9.23 19.97
N ILE A 85 -15.95 -10.33 19.97
CA ILE A 85 -15.72 -11.46 19.05
C ILE A 85 -15.91 -11.02 17.60
N HIS A 86 -17.01 -10.34 17.28
CA HIS A 86 -17.30 -9.88 15.93
C HIS A 86 -16.22 -8.92 15.40
N MET A 87 -15.72 -8.02 16.25
CA MET A 87 -14.63 -7.11 15.88
C MET A 87 -13.36 -7.89 15.54
N GLU A 88 -12.98 -8.89 16.33
CA GLU A 88 -11.79 -9.70 16.06
C GLU A 88 -11.96 -10.55 14.79
N MET A 89 -13.13 -11.15 14.59
CA MET A 89 -13.44 -11.92 13.40
C MET A 89 -13.41 -11.05 12.14
N LYS A 90 -13.99 -9.84 12.20
CA LYS A 90 -13.94 -8.87 11.11
C LYS A 90 -12.50 -8.46 10.75
N LYS A 91 -11.64 -8.22 11.74
CA LYS A 91 -10.23 -7.90 11.50
C LYS A 91 -9.46 -9.05 10.85
N LEU A 92 -9.82 -10.30 11.18
CA LEU A 92 -9.21 -11.47 10.53
C LEU A 92 -9.64 -11.58 9.07
N ASP A 93 -10.93 -11.37 8.79
CA ASP A 93 -11.45 -11.38 7.41
C ASP A 93 -10.88 -10.27 6.54
N GLU A 94 -10.73 -9.06 7.09
CA GLU A 94 -10.09 -7.94 6.40
C GLU A 94 -8.64 -8.27 6.05
N ARG A 95 -7.86 -8.78 7.01
CA ARG A 95 -6.47 -9.22 6.77
C ARG A 95 -6.38 -10.30 5.70
N ALA A 96 -7.27 -11.30 5.73
CA ALA A 96 -7.26 -12.37 4.73
C ALA A 96 -7.53 -11.85 3.30
N LYS A 97 -8.40 -10.83 3.16
CA LYS A 97 -8.65 -10.17 1.87
C LYS A 97 -7.45 -9.37 1.39
N ASP A 98 -6.78 -8.65 2.29
CA ASP A 98 -5.58 -7.89 1.98
C ASP A 98 -4.44 -8.82 1.53
N ASP A 99 -4.21 -9.92 2.26
CA ASP A 99 -3.24 -10.97 1.91
C ASP A 99 -3.52 -11.58 0.53
N LEU A 100 -4.78 -11.88 0.24
CA LEU A 100 -5.18 -12.40 -1.06
C LEU A 100 -4.92 -11.39 -2.18
N THR A 101 -5.18 -10.12 -1.91
CA THR A 101 -4.93 -9.03 -2.85
C THR A 101 -3.43 -8.87 -3.11
N LEU A 102 -2.61 -8.92 -2.06
CA LEU A 102 -1.16 -8.86 -2.15
C LEU A 102 -0.60 -9.98 -3.02
N LYS A 103 -1.02 -11.24 -2.78
CA LYS A 103 -0.60 -12.40 -3.59
C LYS A 103 -0.98 -12.28 -5.06
N ARG A 104 -2.14 -11.69 -5.38
CA ARG A 104 -2.54 -11.43 -6.77
C ARG A 104 -1.62 -10.41 -7.44
N VAL A 105 -1.30 -9.32 -6.72
CA VAL A 105 -0.37 -8.29 -7.22
C VAL A 105 1.02 -8.89 -7.44
N GLU A 106 1.53 -9.68 -6.49
CA GLU A 106 2.82 -10.37 -6.62
C GLU A 106 2.88 -11.29 -7.84
N ALA A 107 1.83 -12.10 -8.06
CA ALA A 107 1.73 -12.96 -9.23
C ALA A 107 1.72 -12.15 -10.54
N ASP A 108 1.01 -11.03 -10.58
CA ASP A 108 0.95 -10.14 -11.74
C ASP A 108 2.30 -9.49 -12.03
N VAL A 109 2.99 -9.03 -10.99
CA VAL A 109 4.35 -8.47 -11.10
C VAL A 109 5.31 -9.55 -11.62
N ALA A 110 5.28 -10.75 -11.05
CA ALA A 110 6.12 -11.86 -11.49
C ALA A 110 5.87 -12.22 -12.97
N ARG A 111 4.61 -12.27 -13.42
CA ARG A 111 4.27 -12.49 -14.83
C ARG A 111 4.82 -11.39 -15.74
N ARG A 112 4.67 -10.12 -15.36
CA ARG A 112 5.20 -8.98 -16.13
C ARG A 112 6.72 -9.01 -16.23
N LEU A 113 7.41 -9.33 -15.12
CA LEU A 113 8.85 -9.50 -15.11
C LEU A 113 9.31 -10.67 -16.00
N GLN A 114 8.58 -11.79 -16.00
CA GLN A 114 8.89 -12.91 -16.90
C GLN A 114 8.72 -12.54 -18.38
N VAL A 115 7.66 -11.80 -18.72
CA VAL A 115 7.47 -11.31 -20.10
C VAL A 115 8.59 -10.35 -20.50
N PHE A 116 8.92 -9.39 -19.64
CA PHE A 116 10.00 -8.44 -19.87
C PHE A 116 11.35 -9.15 -20.08
N THR A 117 11.71 -10.07 -19.19
CA THR A 117 12.97 -10.82 -19.30
C THR A 117 13.03 -11.71 -20.54
N LYS A 118 11.92 -12.33 -20.95
CA LYS A 118 11.85 -13.08 -22.22
C LYS A 118 12.01 -12.17 -23.43
N ALA A 119 11.37 -11.00 -23.43
CA ALA A 119 11.48 -10.02 -24.51
C ALA A 119 12.91 -9.47 -24.65
N GLU A 120 13.56 -9.14 -23.53
CA GLU A 120 14.96 -8.72 -23.49
C GLU A 120 15.89 -9.78 -24.08
N LYS A 121 15.78 -11.05 -23.63
CA LYS A 121 16.57 -12.16 -24.18
C LYS A 121 16.33 -12.38 -25.67
N ALA A 122 15.10 -12.25 -26.13
CA ALA A 122 14.77 -12.39 -27.55
C ALA A 122 15.40 -11.26 -28.38
N ARG A 123 15.43 -10.04 -27.86
CA ARG A 123 16.08 -8.89 -28.50
C ARG A 123 17.60 -9.09 -28.59
N GLU A 124 18.24 -9.51 -27.51
CA GLU A 124 19.68 -9.84 -27.49
C GLU A 124 20.03 -10.93 -28.51
N HIS A 125 19.21 -11.99 -28.58
CA HIS A 125 19.40 -13.06 -29.55
C HIS A 125 19.27 -12.56 -30.99
N LEU A 126 18.24 -11.76 -31.28
CA LEU A 126 18.04 -11.19 -32.62
C LEU A 126 19.20 -10.27 -33.01
N GLU A 127 19.70 -9.46 -32.08
CA GLU A 127 20.86 -8.61 -32.31
C GLU A 127 22.11 -9.44 -32.62
N LYS A 128 22.34 -10.54 -31.89
CA LYS A 128 23.45 -11.45 -32.15
C LYS A 128 23.36 -12.07 -33.55
N VAL A 129 22.19 -12.59 -33.92
CA VAL A 129 21.94 -13.14 -35.27
C VAL A 129 22.18 -12.07 -36.34
N SER A 130 21.72 -10.84 -36.11
CA SER A 130 21.95 -9.73 -37.05
C SER A 130 23.43 -9.38 -37.20
N ARG A 131 24.22 -9.43 -36.12
CA ARG A 131 25.67 -9.21 -36.15
C ARG A 131 26.39 -10.32 -36.91
N GLU A 132 26.07 -11.58 -36.62
CA GLU A 132 26.62 -12.74 -37.32
C GLU A 132 26.33 -12.67 -38.83
N HIS A 133 25.09 -12.36 -39.21
CA HIS A 133 24.72 -12.19 -40.62
C HIS A 133 25.46 -11.02 -41.30
N ALA A 134 25.72 -9.93 -40.57
CA ALA A 134 26.51 -8.81 -41.08
C ALA A 134 27.99 -9.19 -41.28
N ASP A 135 28.56 -9.96 -40.35
CA ASP A 135 29.94 -10.46 -40.44
C ASP A 135 30.11 -11.45 -41.60
N GLU A 136 29.18 -12.39 -41.78
CA GLU A 136 29.16 -13.30 -42.93
C GLU A 136 29.07 -12.54 -44.27
N TRP A 137 28.22 -11.50 -44.35
CA TRP A 137 28.10 -10.68 -45.54
C TRP A 137 29.40 -9.90 -45.82
N ALA A 138 30.03 -9.37 -44.77
CA ALA A 138 31.32 -8.70 -44.88
C ALA A 138 32.42 -9.66 -45.36
N GLU A 139 32.43 -10.91 -44.89
CA GLU A 139 33.37 -11.94 -45.32
C GLU A 139 33.16 -12.36 -46.78
N LYS A 140 31.92 -12.64 -47.19
CA LYS A 140 31.57 -12.90 -48.61
C LYS A 140 31.99 -11.74 -49.51
N LYS A 141 31.78 -10.50 -49.07
CA LYS A 141 32.21 -9.30 -49.79
C LYS A 141 33.74 -9.21 -49.88
N ARG A 142 34.46 -9.48 -48.78
CA ARG A 142 35.95 -9.54 -48.77
C ARG A 142 36.48 -10.64 -49.70
N ALA A 143 35.86 -11.81 -49.71
CA ALA A 143 36.21 -12.92 -50.60
C ALA A 143 35.95 -12.58 -52.07
N TYR A 144 34.79 -11.99 -52.38
CA TYR A 144 34.46 -11.53 -53.73
C TYR A 144 35.49 -10.52 -54.25
N VAL A 145 35.85 -9.51 -53.44
CA VAL A 145 36.89 -8.52 -53.78
C VAL A 145 38.26 -9.17 -53.96
N ARG A 146 38.59 -10.23 -53.20
CA ARG A 146 39.85 -10.98 -53.34
C ARG A 146 39.92 -11.74 -54.67
N VAL A 147 38.82 -12.37 -55.08
CA VAL A 147 38.75 -13.20 -56.30
C VAL A 147 38.60 -12.34 -57.56
N HIS A 148 37.77 -11.28 -57.50
CA HIS A 148 37.50 -10.39 -58.62
C HIS A 148 38.30 -9.09 -58.55
N ARG A 149 39.46 -9.13 -57.86
CA ARG A 149 40.37 -8.00 -57.85
C ARG A 149 40.74 -7.70 -59.30
N PRO A 150 40.38 -6.52 -59.87
CA PRO A 150 40.81 -6.21 -61.21
C PRO A 150 42.33 -6.24 -61.21
N ALA A 151 42.91 -6.99 -62.15
CA ALA A 151 44.34 -6.94 -62.40
C ALA A 151 44.69 -5.48 -62.66
N SER A 152 45.42 -4.86 -61.74
CA SER A 152 45.96 -3.53 -61.95
C SER A 152 46.84 -3.61 -63.18
N TYR A 153 46.40 -3.01 -64.28
CA TYR A 153 47.33 -2.57 -65.30
C TYR A 153 48.27 -1.58 -64.61
N ALA A 154 49.54 -1.95 -64.51
CA ALA A 154 50.59 -1.04 -64.10
C ALA A 154 50.78 -0.04 -65.25
N THR A 155 50.09 1.10 -65.18
CA THR A 155 50.44 2.27 -65.98
C THR A 155 51.20 3.24 -65.10
N HIS A 156 52.48 3.39 -65.41
CA HIS A 156 53.32 4.49 -64.96
C HIS A 156 52.55 5.81 -65.11
N ALA A 157 52.25 6.48 -64.00
CA ALA A 157 51.75 7.83 -63.99
C ALA A 157 52.78 8.69 -63.25
N THR A 158 53.44 9.51 -64.04
CA THR A 158 54.39 10.57 -63.70
C THR A 158 53.87 11.52 -62.63
N ASP A 159 54.81 12.09 -61.86
CA ASP A 159 54.64 13.30 -61.06
C ASP A 159 53.73 14.33 -61.75
N ILE A 160 52.56 14.60 -61.17
CA ILE A 160 51.84 15.85 -61.37
C ILE A 160 51.45 16.38 -59.99
N SER A 161 52.16 17.42 -59.61
CA SER A 161 51.84 18.33 -58.50
C SER A 161 50.39 18.80 -58.61
N LEU A 162 49.60 18.55 -57.58
CA LEU A 162 48.37 19.30 -57.30
C LEU A 162 48.39 19.73 -55.84
N SER A 163 48.92 20.94 -55.66
CA SER A 163 48.67 21.79 -54.52
C SER A 163 47.16 22.02 -54.32
N CYS A 164 46.79 22.26 -53.06
CA CYS A 164 45.52 22.84 -52.61
C CYS A 164 44.32 21.87 -52.62
N ILE A 165 43.92 21.43 -51.42
CA ILE A 165 42.78 22.04 -50.70
C ILE A 165 42.89 21.59 -49.23
N GLU A 166 43.39 22.49 -48.38
CA GLU A 166 43.10 22.46 -46.96
C GLU A 166 41.61 22.79 -46.78
N THR A 167 40.82 21.82 -46.31
CA THR A 167 39.50 22.11 -45.73
C THR A 167 39.54 21.78 -44.25
N HIS A 168 39.67 22.83 -43.46
CA HIS A 168 39.54 22.85 -42.01
C HIS A 168 38.24 22.16 -41.55
N ILE A 169 38.35 21.13 -40.71
CA ILE A 169 37.23 20.66 -39.88
C ILE A 169 37.25 21.50 -38.61
N THR A 170 36.48 22.58 -38.59
CA THR A 170 36.22 23.36 -37.38
C THR A 170 35.27 22.59 -36.47
N THR A 171 35.74 22.32 -35.24
CA THR A 171 34.91 21.92 -34.11
C THR A 171 33.83 22.99 -33.87
N SER A 172 32.56 22.60 -33.94
CA SER A 172 31.44 23.47 -33.54
C SER A 172 30.53 22.72 -32.59
N THR A 173 30.81 22.92 -31.30
CA THR A 173 29.83 22.80 -30.22
C THR A 173 28.84 23.94 -30.38
N ASN A 174 27.53 23.66 -30.51
CA ASN A 174 26.54 24.62 -30.02
C ASN A 174 25.33 23.92 -29.38
N PRO A 175 25.04 24.23 -28.09
CA PRO A 175 23.85 23.81 -27.35
C PRO A 175 22.58 24.54 -27.83
N HIS A 176 21.43 24.04 -27.35
CA HIS A 176 20.06 24.54 -27.55
C HIS A 176 19.29 23.95 -28.74
N ARG A 177 18.53 22.89 -28.44
CA ARG A 177 17.12 22.86 -28.84
C ARG A 177 16.28 22.23 -27.73
N THR A 178 15.66 23.10 -26.94
CA THR A 178 14.56 22.79 -26.01
C THR A 178 13.26 22.63 -26.78
N ASP A 179 12.43 21.66 -26.36
CA ASP A 179 10.98 21.75 -26.16
C ASP A 179 10.39 20.32 -26.14
N ARG A 180 9.42 19.91 -25.35
CA ARG A 180 8.76 20.38 -24.12
C ARG A 180 7.79 19.22 -23.79
N ILE A 181 7.74 18.82 -22.52
CA ILE A 181 6.53 18.44 -21.75
C ILE A 181 5.55 17.43 -22.38
N ILE A 182 5.45 16.22 -21.79
CA ILE A 182 4.17 15.73 -21.27
C ILE A 182 4.37 15.19 -19.86
N SER A 183 3.64 15.82 -18.96
CA SER A 183 3.59 15.58 -17.53
C SER A 183 2.89 14.28 -17.19
N ASN A 184 3.44 13.65 -16.16
CA ASN A 184 2.76 12.72 -15.26
C ASN A 184 1.54 13.41 -14.61
N ALA A 185 0.35 12.85 -14.76
CA ALA A 185 -0.75 12.94 -13.79
C ALA A 185 -2.00 12.20 -14.30
N ALA A 186 -2.48 11.24 -13.50
CA ALA A 186 -3.88 10.97 -13.15
C ALA A 186 -3.99 9.50 -12.72
N TYR A 187 -4.00 9.25 -11.40
CA TYR A 187 -5.19 9.10 -10.54
C TYR A 187 -5.47 7.62 -10.28
#